data_AF-A0A3E1EYT9-F1
#
_entry.id   AF-A0A3E1EYT9-F1
#
_cell.length_a   1.000
_cell.length_b   1.000
_cell.length_c   1.000
_cell.angle_alpha   90.00
_cell.angle_beta   90.00
_cell.angle_gamma   90.00
#
_symmetry.space_group_name_H-M   'P 1'
#
loop_
_entity.id
_entity.type
_entity.pdbx_description
1 polymer ?
#
loop_
_entity_poly.entity_id
_entity_poly.type
_entity_poly.pdbx_seq_one_letter_code
_entity_poly.pdbx_strand_id
1 'polypeptide(L)'
;MKIIKYLAIGSVLIASTSLTSCKKEGCTDSAAINYDESAKKDDESCSFQGEAVIWYDESTSQSLTLGGSSTLKYYVDEVLIGSTDASVYWTGAPDCGANGSITVTKDLGNAKSKTFTYKVIDNLGFTVESGILNISANNCENLQISN
;
A
#
# COMPACT_ATOMS: atom_id res chain seq x y z
N MET A 1 -39.82 -17.63 75.04
CA MET A 1 -39.19 -16.39 74.52
C MET A 1 -37.95 -16.82 73.74
N LYS A 2 -37.75 -16.21 72.55
CA LYS A 2 -36.72 -16.39 71.50
C LYS A 2 -35.37 -16.95 72.01
N ILE A 3 -34.55 -17.70 71.23
CA ILE A 3 -33.91 -17.22 69.98
C ILE A 3 -33.40 -18.40 69.12
N ILE A 4 -33.76 -18.38 67.83
CA ILE A 4 -33.15 -19.16 66.73
C ILE A 4 -31.89 -18.43 66.27
N LYS A 5 -30.77 -19.12 66.02
CA LYS A 5 -29.80 -18.73 64.96
C LYS A 5 -29.11 -19.98 64.38
N TYR A 6 -29.59 -20.40 63.22
CA TYR A 6 -28.83 -21.21 62.27
C TYR A 6 -27.60 -20.40 61.84
N LEU A 7 -26.39 -20.94 62.01
CA LEU A 7 -25.22 -20.45 61.31
C LEU A 7 -24.78 -21.54 60.33
N ALA A 8 -25.18 -21.35 59.07
CA ALA A 8 -24.61 -22.04 57.93
C ALA A 8 -23.14 -21.63 57.82
N ILE A 9 -22.23 -22.62 57.84
CA ILE A 9 -20.81 -22.40 57.53
C ILE A 9 -20.48 -23.38 56.41
N GLY A 10 -20.08 -22.82 55.27
CA GLY A 10 -19.53 -23.61 54.16
C GLY A 10 -20.06 -23.27 52.78
N SER A 11 -20.50 -22.03 52.52
CA SER A 11 -20.57 -21.55 51.13
C SER A 11 -19.14 -21.34 50.63
N VAL A 12 -18.60 -22.35 49.95
CA VAL A 12 -17.43 -22.21 49.08
C VAL A 12 -17.80 -21.17 48.03
N LEU A 13 -17.44 -19.91 48.28
CA LEU A 13 -17.33 -18.89 47.26
C LEU A 13 -16.19 -19.32 46.37
N ILE A 14 -16.51 -20.14 45.35
CA ILE A 14 -15.67 -20.23 44.16
C ILE A 14 -15.73 -18.83 43.58
N ALA A 15 -14.76 -17.99 43.97
CA ALA A 15 -14.42 -16.81 43.21
C ALA A 15 -14.01 -17.34 41.85
N SER A 16 -14.99 -17.45 40.95
CA SER A 16 -14.78 -17.62 39.53
C SER A 16 -14.08 -16.35 39.08
N THR A 17 -12.77 -16.31 39.30
CA THR A 17 -11.88 -15.34 38.69
C THR A 17 -12.02 -15.59 37.21
N SER A 18 -12.93 -14.86 36.58
CA SER A 18 -13.07 -14.80 35.14
C SER A 18 -11.67 -14.59 34.59
N LEU A 19 -11.09 -15.63 34.00
CA LEU A 19 -9.86 -15.56 33.25
C LEU A 19 -10.19 -14.76 31.98
N THR A 20 -10.37 -13.45 32.14
CA THR A 20 -10.35 -12.53 31.00
C THR A 20 -8.91 -12.53 30.53
N SER A 21 -8.57 -13.53 29.72
CA SER A 21 -7.39 -13.50 28.88
C SER A 21 -7.51 -12.25 28.01
N CYS A 22 -6.96 -11.13 28.45
CA CYS A 22 -6.77 -9.95 27.62
C CYS A 22 -5.94 -10.39 26.41
N LYS A 23 -6.62 -10.66 25.29
CA LYS A 23 -5.97 -10.80 24.01
C LYS A 23 -5.36 -9.44 23.70
N LYS A 24 -4.05 -9.40 23.48
CA LYS A 24 -3.38 -8.18 23.04
C LYS A 24 -4.04 -7.71 21.74
N GLU A 25 -4.41 -6.45 21.69
CA GLU A 25 -5.02 -5.80 20.53
C GLU A 25 -3.93 -5.11 19.70
N GLY A 26 -4.14 -5.04 18.39
CA GLY A 26 -3.23 -4.43 17.41
C GLY A 26 -3.56 -4.93 16.01
N CYS A 27 -2.95 -4.33 14.97
CA CYS A 27 -3.16 -4.78 13.61
C CYS A 27 -2.72 -6.24 13.42
N THR A 28 -3.64 -7.08 12.93
CA THR A 28 -3.37 -8.52 12.72
C THR A 28 -3.07 -8.88 11.26
N ASP A 29 -3.10 -7.91 10.36
CA ASP A 29 -2.87 -8.12 8.93
C ASP A 29 -1.40 -8.03 8.57
N SER A 30 -0.81 -9.11 8.07
CA SER A 30 0.62 -9.16 7.72
C SER A 30 0.99 -8.34 6.48
N ALA A 31 0.02 -7.83 5.73
CA ALA A 31 0.27 -6.88 4.64
C ALA A 31 0.31 -5.42 5.10
N ALA A 32 -0.04 -5.14 6.36
CA ALA A 32 0.01 -3.80 6.94
C ALA A 32 1.42 -3.41 7.37
N ILE A 33 1.76 -2.12 7.25
CA ILE A 33 3.05 -1.57 7.67
C ILE A 33 3.22 -1.58 9.20
N ASN A 34 2.12 -1.63 9.93
CA ASN A 34 2.05 -1.65 11.39
C ASN A 34 1.52 -2.98 11.94
N TYR A 35 1.71 -4.08 11.20
CA TYR A 35 1.41 -5.43 11.67
C TYR A 35 2.06 -5.70 13.04
N ASP A 36 1.28 -6.19 14.00
CA ASP A 36 1.74 -6.64 15.31
C ASP A 36 1.60 -8.16 15.40
N GLU A 37 2.72 -8.89 15.29
CA GLU A 37 2.76 -10.35 15.38
C GLU A 37 2.24 -10.91 16.71
N SER A 38 2.21 -10.08 17.76
CA SER A 38 1.75 -10.47 19.09
C SER A 38 0.28 -10.09 19.36
N ALA A 39 -0.34 -9.34 18.44
CA ALA A 39 -1.77 -9.07 18.49
C ALA A 39 -2.57 -10.34 18.21
N LYS A 40 -3.57 -10.59 19.05
CA LYS A 40 -4.49 -11.74 18.97
C LYS A 40 -5.91 -11.33 18.62
N LYS A 41 -6.13 -10.02 18.49
CA LYS A 41 -7.41 -9.39 18.13
C LYS A 41 -7.09 -8.12 17.35
N ASP A 42 -7.71 -7.98 16.20
CA ASP A 42 -7.59 -6.79 15.38
C ASP A 42 -8.25 -5.58 16.06
N ASP A 43 -7.57 -4.44 16.05
CA ASP A 43 -8.06 -3.16 16.56
C ASP A 43 -8.44 -2.18 15.45
N GLU A 44 -8.46 -2.64 14.19
CA GLU A 44 -8.75 -1.85 12.99
C GLU A 44 -7.75 -0.69 12.76
N SER A 45 -6.58 -0.74 13.40
CA SER A 45 -5.51 0.25 13.23
C SER A 45 -4.61 0.00 12.02
N CYS A 46 -4.83 -1.09 11.28
CA CYS A 46 -3.99 -1.47 10.15
C CYS A 46 -3.83 -0.34 9.14
N SER A 47 -2.58 -0.01 8.82
CA SER A 47 -2.17 0.96 7.82
C SER A 47 -1.40 0.25 6.72
N PHE A 48 -1.68 0.60 5.48
CA PHE A 48 -1.16 -0.09 4.30
C PHE A 48 -0.41 0.90 3.41
N GLN A 49 0.64 0.39 2.76
CA GLN A 49 1.37 1.08 1.71
C GLN A 49 1.45 0.16 0.51
N GLY A 50 1.44 0.73 -0.69
CA GLY A 50 1.67 -0.02 -1.91
C GLY A 50 2.52 0.76 -2.89
N GLU A 51 3.02 0.06 -3.90
CA GLU A 51 3.93 0.63 -4.88
C GLU A 51 3.49 0.31 -6.31
N ALA A 52 3.97 1.12 -7.23
CA ALA A 52 3.87 0.84 -8.65
C ALA A 52 5.15 1.28 -9.36
N VAL A 53 5.44 0.65 -10.48
CA VAL A 53 6.57 0.99 -11.34
C VAL A 53 6.06 1.35 -12.72
N ILE A 54 6.43 2.54 -13.19
CA ILE A 54 6.06 3.03 -14.51
C ILE A 54 7.26 2.84 -15.44
N TRP A 55 7.03 2.15 -16.54
CA TRP A 55 8.09 1.80 -17.50
C TRP A 55 7.53 1.76 -18.92
N TYR A 56 8.42 1.65 -19.90
CA TYR A 56 8.05 1.45 -21.30
C TYR A 56 9.15 0.67 -22.01
N ASP A 57 8.78 0.06 -23.13
CA ASP A 57 9.66 -0.81 -23.89
C ASP A 57 10.44 -0.05 -24.99
N GLU A 58 11.32 -0.78 -25.66
CA GLU A 58 12.14 -0.24 -26.75
C GLU A 58 11.28 0.33 -27.89
N SER A 59 10.14 -0.30 -28.21
CA SER A 59 9.27 0.16 -29.31
C SER A 59 8.63 1.52 -29.00
N THR A 60 8.24 1.71 -27.74
CA THR A 60 7.71 2.96 -27.22
C THR A 60 8.80 4.03 -27.22
N SER A 61 10.01 3.69 -26.77
CA SER A 61 11.16 4.59 -26.79
C SER A 61 11.52 5.08 -28.19
N GLN A 62 11.54 4.18 -29.18
CA GLN A 62 11.77 4.54 -30.57
C GLN A 62 10.68 5.48 -31.10
N SER A 63 9.42 5.21 -30.77
CA SER A 63 8.30 6.06 -31.20
C SER A 63 8.39 7.47 -30.61
N LEU A 64 8.71 7.58 -29.31
CA LEU A 64 8.90 8.86 -28.62
C LEU A 64 10.07 9.66 -29.21
N THR A 65 11.21 9.00 -29.40
CA THR A 65 12.42 9.66 -29.93
C THR A 65 12.26 10.08 -31.39
N LEU A 66 11.57 9.28 -32.21
CA LEU A 66 11.18 9.67 -33.58
C LEU A 66 10.18 10.85 -33.58
N GLY A 67 9.32 10.92 -32.56
CA GLY A 67 8.41 12.04 -32.31
C GLY A 67 9.11 13.32 -31.81
N GLY A 68 10.42 13.26 -31.51
CA GLY A 68 11.21 14.39 -31.01
C GLY A 68 11.16 14.56 -29.49
N SER A 69 10.54 13.63 -28.77
CA SER A 69 10.59 13.62 -27.31
C SER A 69 11.99 13.20 -26.84
N SER A 70 12.53 13.94 -25.88
CA SER A 70 13.85 13.72 -25.27
C SER A 70 13.78 13.38 -23.80
N THR A 71 12.77 13.90 -23.09
CA THR A 71 12.56 13.66 -21.65
C THR A 71 11.08 13.42 -21.39
N LEU A 72 10.77 12.47 -20.52
CA LEU A 72 9.43 12.26 -19.98
C LEU A 72 9.38 12.68 -18.53
N LYS A 73 8.26 13.31 -18.13
CA LYS A 73 7.91 13.65 -16.76
C LYS A 73 6.68 12.87 -16.35
N TYR A 74 6.75 12.28 -15.16
CA TYR A 74 5.71 11.41 -14.64
C TYR A 74 5.01 12.09 -13.49
N TYR A 75 3.69 12.09 -13.52
CA TYR A 75 2.84 12.69 -12.51
C TYR A 75 1.89 11.65 -11.96
N VAL A 76 1.70 11.64 -10.65
CA VAL A 76 0.65 10.85 -9.99
C VAL A 76 -0.13 11.77 -9.05
N ASP A 77 -1.45 11.81 -9.23
CA ASP A 77 -2.35 12.81 -8.62
C ASP A 77 -1.84 14.25 -8.83
N GLU A 78 -1.42 14.56 -10.06
CA GLU A 78 -0.86 15.88 -10.45
C GLU A 78 0.48 16.26 -9.77
N VAL A 79 1.08 15.36 -8.98
CA VAL A 79 2.40 15.58 -8.37
C VAL A 79 3.50 14.94 -9.22
N LEU A 80 4.52 15.72 -9.57
CA LEU A 80 5.71 15.23 -10.28
C LEU A 80 6.47 14.23 -9.39
N ILE A 81 6.55 12.98 -9.83
CA ILE A 81 7.27 11.90 -9.11
C ILE A 81 8.68 11.66 -9.65
N GLY A 82 8.94 12.05 -10.89
CA GLY A 82 10.24 11.81 -11.52
C GLY A 82 10.25 12.10 -13.01
N SER A 83 11.41 11.88 -13.62
CA SER A 83 11.62 12.05 -15.05
C SER A 83 12.69 11.09 -15.55
N THR A 84 12.61 10.72 -16.82
CA THR A 84 13.60 9.89 -17.51
C THR A 84 13.89 10.48 -18.88
N ASP A 85 15.06 10.15 -19.45
CA ASP A 85 15.28 10.36 -20.87
C ASP A 85 14.36 9.44 -21.67
N ALA A 86 13.82 9.92 -22.79
CA ALA A 86 12.93 9.16 -23.67
C ALA A 86 13.61 7.92 -24.31
N SER A 87 14.95 7.86 -24.26
CA SER A 87 15.77 6.74 -24.71
C SER A 87 16.00 5.66 -23.64
N VAL A 88 15.50 5.84 -22.40
CA VAL A 88 15.66 4.87 -21.31
C VAL A 88 14.46 3.93 -21.28
N TYR A 89 14.66 2.72 -21.79
CA TYR A 89 13.62 1.69 -21.88
C TYR A 89 13.99 0.42 -21.12
N TRP A 90 13.00 -0.44 -20.93
CA TRP A 90 13.15 -1.73 -20.26
C TRP A 90 12.71 -2.88 -21.16
N THR A 91 13.38 -4.03 -21.05
CA THR A 91 13.01 -5.26 -21.79
C THR A 91 11.91 -6.06 -21.07
N GLY A 92 11.45 -5.59 -19.91
CA GLY A 92 10.40 -6.15 -19.07
C GLY A 92 10.17 -5.25 -17.86
N ALA A 93 9.07 -5.47 -17.13
CA ALA A 93 8.75 -4.69 -15.95
C ALA A 93 9.91 -4.76 -14.92
N PRO A 94 10.54 -3.62 -14.56
CA PRO A 94 11.53 -3.60 -13.50
C PRO A 94 10.87 -3.74 -12.13
N ASP A 95 11.65 -4.12 -11.12
CA ASP A 95 11.17 -4.08 -9.73
C ASP A 95 10.96 -2.62 -9.26
N CYS A 96 10.02 -2.41 -8.35
CA CYS A 96 9.92 -1.16 -7.61
C CYS A 96 11.23 -0.92 -6.84
N GLY A 97 11.74 0.32 -6.92
CA GLY A 97 13.03 0.72 -6.35
C GLY A 97 14.25 0.31 -7.17
N ALA A 98 14.09 -0.37 -8.31
CA ALA A 98 15.20 -0.64 -9.22
C ALA A 98 15.88 0.67 -9.67
N ASN A 99 17.20 0.64 -9.81
CA ASN A 99 17.95 1.84 -10.17
C ASN A 99 17.50 2.41 -11.52
N GLY A 100 17.09 3.68 -11.53
CA GLY A 100 16.57 4.37 -12.72
C GLY A 100 15.11 4.05 -13.07
N SER A 101 14.40 3.25 -12.27
CA SER A 101 12.95 3.05 -12.47
C SER A 101 12.14 4.22 -11.89
N ILE A 102 10.98 4.48 -12.49
CA ILE A 102 10.02 5.42 -11.92
C ILE A 102 9.12 4.65 -10.97
N THR A 103 9.49 4.69 -9.69
CA THR A 103 8.73 4.05 -8.61
C THR A 103 7.79 5.03 -7.94
N VAL A 104 6.54 4.62 -7.81
CA VAL A 104 5.47 5.31 -7.09
C VAL A 104 5.28 4.58 -5.78
N THR A 105 5.38 5.29 -4.66
CA THR A 105 5.04 4.76 -3.34
C THR A 105 3.87 5.56 -2.79
N LYS A 106 2.79 4.89 -2.37
CA LYS A 106 1.57 5.55 -1.89
C LYS A 106 1.09 4.96 -0.57
N ASP A 107 0.70 5.87 0.33
CA ASP A 107 -0.01 5.55 1.56
C ASP A 107 -1.48 5.24 1.25
N LEU A 108 -1.88 4.01 1.56
CA LEU A 108 -3.23 3.50 1.38
C LEU A 108 -4.09 3.64 2.65
N GLY A 109 -3.53 4.14 3.76
CA GLY A 109 -4.23 4.25 5.04
C GLY A 109 -4.81 2.90 5.43
N ASN A 110 -6.09 2.86 5.81
CA ASN A 110 -6.73 1.62 6.26
C ASN A 110 -7.31 0.78 5.11
N ALA A 111 -7.10 1.19 3.85
CA ALA A 111 -7.58 0.47 2.68
C ALA A 111 -6.45 -0.41 2.10
N LYS A 112 -6.80 -1.62 1.66
CA LYS A 112 -5.83 -2.54 1.01
C LYS A 112 -5.54 -2.19 -0.44
N SER A 113 -6.35 -1.32 -1.04
CA SER A 113 -6.09 -0.78 -2.36
C SER A 113 -6.66 0.63 -2.46
N LYS A 114 -5.99 1.46 -3.25
CA LYS A 114 -6.50 2.77 -3.66
C LYS A 114 -6.25 3.00 -5.13
N THR A 115 -7.06 3.90 -5.68
CA THR A 115 -7.01 4.32 -7.06
C THR A 115 -6.42 5.73 -7.13
N PHE A 116 -5.44 5.91 -8.00
CA PHE A 116 -4.74 7.16 -8.27
C PHE A 116 -4.86 7.49 -9.76
N THR A 117 -4.59 8.74 -10.13
CA THR A 117 -4.43 9.11 -11.54
C THR A 117 -2.96 9.24 -11.88
N TYR A 118 -2.57 8.83 -13.09
CA TYR A 118 -1.23 9.07 -13.61
C TYR A 118 -1.29 9.86 -14.92
N LYS A 119 -0.23 10.61 -15.19
CA LYS A 119 -0.04 11.36 -16.43
C LYS A 119 1.44 11.44 -16.77
N VAL A 120 1.77 11.16 -18.01
CA VAL A 120 3.12 11.24 -18.56
C VAL A 120 3.14 12.35 -19.61
N ILE A 121 4.03 13.31 -19.43
CA ILE A 121 4.17 14.46 -20.33
C ILE A 121 5.59 14.48 -20.86
N ASP A 122 5.77 14.73 -22.15
CA ASP A 122 7.09 14.88 -22.74
C ASP A 122 7.68 16.31 -22.54
N ASN A 123 8.90 16.53 -23.03
CA ASN A 123 9.56 17.84 -22.98
C ASN A 123 8.93 18.89 -23.92
N LEU A 124 8.09 18.47 -24.87
CA LEU A 124 7.39 19.35 -25.80
C LEU A 124 6.06 19.85 -25.20
N GLY A 125 5.64 19.26 -24.07
CA GLY A 125 4.41 19.59 -23.36
C GLY A 125 3.20 18.76 -23.81
N PHE A 126 3.41 17.71 -24.61
CA PHE A 126 2.36 16.79 -25.02
C PHE A 126 2.19 15.68 -23.98
N THR A 127 0.93 15.35 -23.69
CA THR A 127 0.62 14.16 -22.91
C THR A 127 0.90 12.93 -23.76
N VAL A 128 1.82 12.09 -23.30
CA VAL A 128 2.12 10.78 -23.90
C VAL A 128 1.01 9.80 -23.52
N GLU A 129 0.73 9.68 -22.23
CA GLU A 129 -0.31 8.78 -21.73
C GLU A 129 -0.85 9.28 -20.40
N SER A 130 -2.11 8.97 -20.11
CA SER A 130 -2.71 9.23 -18.80
C SER A 130 -3.80 8.23 -18.52
N GLY A 131 -4.03 7.93 -17.25
CA GLY A 131 -5.06 6.98 -16.88
C GLY A 131 -5.17 6.79 -15.39
N ILE A 132 -5.68 5.61 -15.03
CA ILE A 132 -5.90 5.19 -13.67
C ILE A 132 -4.79 4.22 -13.26
N LEU A 133 -4.22 4.45 -12.09
CA LEU A 133 -3.26 3.57 -11.44
C LEU A 133 -3.89 3.00 -10.16
N ASN A 134 -4.19 1.70 -10.17
CA ASN A 134 -4.66 0.99 -8.98
C ASN A 134 -3.44 0.44 -8.25
N ILE A 135 -3.29 0.74 -6.97
CA ILE A 135 -2.19 0.27 -6.14
C ILE A 135 -2.74 -0.57 -4.99
N SER A 136 -2.19 -1.77 -4.83
CA SER A 136 -2.53 -2.70 -3.76
C SER A 136 -1.46 -2.71 -2.67
N ALA A 137 -1.88 -2.99 -1.44
CA ALA A 137 -1.00 -3.07 -0.29
C ALA A 137 0.07 -4.15 -0.46
N ASN A 138 1.31 -3.82 -0.09
CA ASN A 138 2.46 -4.71 -0.14
C ASN A 138 2.70 -5.36 -1.52
N ASN A 139 2.33 -4.66 -2.59
CA ASN A 139 2.53 -5.10 -3.97
C ASN A 139 3.26 -4.02 -4.77
N CYS A 140 4.00 -4.45 -5.79
CA CYS A 140 4.59 -3.59 -6.82
C CYS A 140 3.81 -3.78 -8.13
N GLU A 141 2.90 -2.85 -8.42
CA GLU A 141 2.09 -2.90 -9.62
C GLU A 141 2.91 -2.47 -10.84
N ASN A 142 2.77 -3.16 -11.97
CA ASN A 142 3.44 -2.77 -13.20
C ASN A 142 2.51 -1.90 -14.07
N LEU A 143 3.02 -0.75 -14.51
CA LEU A 143 2.36 0.11 -15.48
C LEU A 143 3.30 0.33 -16.68
N GLN A 144 2.99 -0.32 -17.80
CA GLN A 144 3.69 -0.10 -19.06
C GLN A 144 3.00 1.01 -19.87
N ILE A 145 3.74 2.05 -20.23
CA ILE A 145 3.32 3.11 -21.15
C ILE A 145 3.54 2.62 -22.58
N SER A 146 2.58 2.87 -23.47
CA SER A 146 2.57 2.28 -24.83
C SER A 146 2.49 3.30 -25.99
N ASN A 147 2.44 4.61 -25.69
CA ASN A 147 2.29 5.74 -26.64
C ASN A 147 0.93 5.81 -27.37
#